data_AF-A0AAQ1JSJ1-F1
#
_entry.id   AF-A0AAQ1JSJ1-F1
#
_cell.length_a   1.000
_cell.length_b   1.000
_cell.length_c   1.000
_cell.angle_alpha   90.00
_cell.angle_beta   90.00
_cell.angle_gamma   90.00
#
_symmetry.space_group_name_H-M   'P 1'
#
loop_
_entity.id
_entity.type
_entity.pdbx_description
1 polymer ?
#
loop_
_entity_poly.entity_id
_entity_poly.type
_entity_poly.pdbx_seq_one_letter_code
_entity_poly.pdbx_strand_id
1 'polypeptide(L)'
;MSLRSTSVAPFDALPNPRGGSVPFALAALAQALAALDEQRDVARPLRQATRTLRDAGWLAAARFADTLLLASPLALAASVAVAPPPGLPARPAHEHDGPDDSHIRTAFRDALIELSTVLERRNLRELACSPALYAHQRALVDIIAEHAPGVSLAYEDVALHGRPIVGAILSPQPAQRLAQARARFEAALLPALKARLGNGSRAANALAEAAFDEMDACFAELTGSDPYDFWRLAVACGRALRRGVTYWGDEDVRRFYARCNLLLSEHARGLRIVPQSFVRTALALLWRDYALFGASADDTADVELLHDYGLTVDWHVAGTQASEALWEAGSAQAGALAARVAPSRDLGALVVNGNAYEDFLQTADAAMLALGTQARALSLRADGTHGDPATSLLAAEAAYRIGAAAWALGLGHVALLADALGLAWRRAAHATSTPAARDAYGASTANPAPSVEAIEYANESLRAMLHKVAAGVAQPDATPTVRALGAAIASGAGSHSSNNASNTAGSGTSQNAAETTGSSAAVVSPDAVSSAPGGVDAELPR
;
A
#
# COMPACT_ATOMS: atom_id res chain seq x y z
N MET A 1 -17.02 27.85 -7.31
CA MET A 1 -17.56 27.78 -5.93
C MET A 1 -16.93 26.58 -5.26
N SER A 2 -16.06 26.80 -4.28
CA SER A 2 -15.46 25.72 -3.49
C SER A 2 -16.58 25.11 -2.65
N LEU A 3 -17.00 23.88 -2.95
CA LEU A 3 -17.84 23.09 -2.07
C LEU A 3 -17.00 22.80 -0.82
N ARG A 4 -17.03 23.73 0.14
CA ARG A 4 -16.57 23.46 1.50
C ARG A 4 -17.53 22.41 2.03
N SER A 5 -17.05 21.17 2.10
CA SER A 5 -17.65 20.12 2.90
C SER A 5 -17.97 20.72 4.27
N THR A 6 -19.25 20.89 4.57
CA THR A 6 -19.71 21.19 5.92
C THR A 6 -19.14 20.10 6.82
N SER A 7 -18.23 20.49 7.71
CA SER A 7 -17.44 19.61 8.56
C SER A 7 -18.32 18.54 9.19
N VAL A 8 -18.28 17.35 8.59
CA VAL A 8 -18.69 16.13 9.25
C VAL A 8 -17.75 15.99 10.45
N ALA A 9 -18.31 15.71 11.63
CA ALA A 9 -17.53 15.58 12.86
C ALA A 9 -16.31 14.67 12.63
N PRO A 10 -15.11 15.05 13.13
CA PRO A 10 -13.91 14.24 13.03
C PRO A 10 -14.14 12.82 13.58
N PHE A 11 -13.26 11.88 13.23
CA PHE A 11 -13.36 10.46 13.62
C PHE A 11 -13.13 10.29 15.13
N ASP A 12 -14.03 10.78 15.96
CA ASP A 12 -13.81 11.02 17.39
C ASP A 12 -13.89 9.76 18.26
N ALA A 13 -14.32 8.62 17.71
CA ALA A 13 -14.41 7.37 18.46
C ALA A 13 -13.94 6.18 17.61
N LEU A 14 -12.63 6.00 17.54
CA LEU A 14 -12.04 4.73 17.10
C LEU A 14 -12.18 3.69 18.23
N PRO A 15 -12.38 2.40 17.90
CA PRO A 15 -12.48 1.34 18.91
C PRO A 15 -11.33 1.36 19.91
N ASN A 16 -11.63 1.21 21.21
CA ASN A 16 -10.65 1.24 22.29
C ASN A 16 -10.84 0.01 23.21
N PRO A 17 -9.78 -0.79 23.51
CA PRO A 17 -8.40 -0.68 23.02
C PRO A 17 -8.27 -0.98 21.52
N ARG A 18 -7.36 -0.26 20.86
CA ARG A 18 -6.94 -0.56 19.48
C ARG A 18 -6.11 -1.84 19.44
N GLY A 19 -6.14 -2.49 18.30
CA GLY A 19 -5.21 -3.54 17.92
C GLY A 19 -5.66 -4.94 18.33
N GLY A 20 -6.12 -5.71 17.34
CA GLY A 20 -6.19 -7.16 17.43
C GLY A 20 -4.80 -7.76 17.51
N SER A 21 -4.67 -8.87 18.24
CA SER A 21 -3.43 -9.65 18.30
C SER A 21 -3.49 -10.84 17.35
N VAL A 22 -2.33 -11.24 16.82
CA VAL A 22 -2.17 -12.43 15.96
C VAL A 22 -1.33 -13.48 16.71
N PRO A 23 -1.87 -14.14 17.76
CA PRO A 23 -1.08 -14.95 18.68
C PRO A 23 -0.35 -16.10 17.98
N PHE A 24 -0.94 -16.69 16.95
CA PHE A 24 -0.30 -17.76 16.17
C PHE A 24 0.90 -17.26 15.37
N ALA A 25 0.87 -16.03 14.86
CA ALA A 25 2.01 -15.43 14.16
C ALA A 25 3.13 -15.08 15.15
N LEU A 26 2.78 -14.47 16.30
CA LEU A 26 3.74 -14.18 17.37
C LEU A 26 4.43 -15.45 17.88
N ALA A 27 3.67 -16.51 18.14
CA ALA A 27 4.22 -17.80 18.55
C ALA A 27 5.13 -18.41 17.49
N ALA A 28 4.77 -18.30 16.21
CA ALA A 28 5.60 -18.77 15.10
C ALA A 28 6.90 -17.97 14.97
N LEU A 29 6.88 -16.64 15.16
CA LEU A 29 8.10 -15.82 15.16
C LEU A 29 9.00 -16.14 16.35
N ALA A 30 8.44 -16.36 17.54
CA ALA A 30 9.20 -16.82 18.70
C ALA A 30 9.86 -18.19 18.45
N GLN A 31 9.15 -19.12 17.80
CA GLN A 31 9.72 -20.40 17.37
C GLN A 31 10.82 -20.24 16.33
N ALA A 32 10.70 -19.29 15.40
CA ALA A 32 11.75 -18.96 14.45
C ALA A 32 13.01 -18.44 15.16
N LEU A 33 12.85 -17.56 16.17
CA LEU A 33 13.98 -17.02 16.92
C LEU A 33 14.70 -18.12 17.71
N ALA A 34 13.94 -19.00 18.39
CA ALA A 34 14.51 -20.16 19.08
C ALA A 34 15.21 -21.14 18.12
N ALA A 35 14.61 -21.40 16.95
CA ALA A 35 15.23 -22.24 15.93
C ALA A 35 16.52 -21.62 15.39
N LEU A 36 16.57 -20.29 15.21
CA LEU A 36 17.79 -19.59 14.81
C LEU A 36 18.89 -19.78 15.86
N ASP A 37 18.59 -19.54 17.14
CA ASP A 37 19.55 -19.69 18.25
C ASP A 37 20.09 -21.12 18.36
N GLU A 38 19.25 -22.13 18.10
CA GLU A 38 19.64 -23.54 18.07
C GLU A 38 20.19 -24.04 16.72
N GLN A 39 20.38 -23.17 15.73
CA GLN A 39 20.84 -23.52 14.37
C GLN A 39 19.95 -24.59 13.69
N ARG A 40 18.64 -24.55 13.93
CA ARG A 40 17.63 -25.42 13.34
C ARG A 40 16.89 -24.72 12.19
N ASP A 41 16.02 -25.46 11.49
CA ASP A 41 15.22 -24.94 10.37
C ASP A 41 14.27 -23.81 10.82
N VAL A 42 14.54 -22.59 10.33
CA VAL A 42 13.74 -21.38 10.58
C VAL A 42 12.61 -21.21 9.54
N ALA A 43 12.67 -21.91 8.40
CA ALA A 43 11.77 -21.70 7.28
C ALA A 43 10.33 -22.19 7.56
N ARG A 44 10.18 -23.26 8.35
CA ARG A 44 8.86 -23.76 8.75
C ARG A 44 8.08 -22.75 9.63
N PRO A 45 8.62 -22.26 10.76
CA PRO A 45 7.92 -21.27 11.58
C PRO A 45 7.66 -19.95 10.81
N LEU A 46 8.61 -19.49 9.99
CA LEU A 46 8.39 -18.29 9.17
C LEU A 46 7.25 -18.46 8.16
N ARG A 47 7.15 -19.60 7.47
CA ARG A 47 6.02 -19.89 6.57
C ARG A 47 4.67 -19.88 7.31
N GLN A 48 4.64 -20.36 8.54
CA GLN A 48 3.44 -20.31 9.38
C GLN A 48 3.08 -18.85 9.73
N ALA A 49 4.05 -18.06 10.19
CA ALA A 49 3.85 -16.64 10.51
C ALA A 49 3.31 -15.88 9.30
N THR A 50 3.93 -16.03 8.12
CA THR A 50 3.48 -15.40 6.89
C THR A 50 2.02 -15.73 6.55
N ARG A 51 1.63 -17.01 6.63
CA ARG A 51 0.25 -17.44 6.31
C ARG A 51 -0.75 -16.79 7.27
N THR A 52 -0.50 -16.86 8.57
CA THR A 52 -1.37 -16.25 9.58
C THR A 52 -1.50 -14.74 9.40
N LEU A 53 -0.39 -14.05 9.07
CA LEU A 53 -0.43 -12.60 8.79
C LEU A 53 -1.22 -12.28 7.52
N ARG A 54 -1.13 -13.10 6.46
CA ARG A 54 -1.95 -12.95 5.26
C ARG A 54 -3.43 -13.19 5.54
N ASP A 55 -3.77 -14.21 6.32
CA ASP A 55 -5.16 -14.51 6.71
C ASP A 55 -5.76 -13.35 7.53
N ALA A 56 -4.95 -12.70 8.37
CA ALA A 56 -5.34 -11.50 9.11
C ALA A 56 -5.42 -10.21 8.24
N GLY A 57 -4.91 -10.25 7.00
CA GLY A 57 -4.81 -9.07 6.13
C GLY A 57 -3.67 -8.12 6.49
N TRP A 58 -2.69 -8.57 7.28
CA TRP A 58 -1.55 -7.77 7.76
C TRP A 58 -0.44 -7.82 6.69
N LEU A 59 -0.73 -7.29 5.50
CA LEU A 59 0.06 -7.58 4.30
C LEU A 59 1.51 -7.07 4.36
N ALA A 60 1.75 -5.91 4.98
CA ALA A 60 3.11 -5.37 5.14
C ALA A 60 3.95 -6.28 6.06
N ALA A 61 3.38 -6.74 7.17
CA ALA A 61 4.02 -7.71 8.07
C ALA A 61 4.23 -9.06 7.39
N ALA A 62 3.25 -9.55 6.62
CA ALA A 62 3.40 -10.79 5.85
C ALA A 62 4.54 -10.70 4.82
N ARG A 63 4.67 -9.56 4.13
CA ARG A 63 5.78 -9.29 3.21
C ARG A 63 7.13 -9.24 3.93
N PHE A 64 7.18 -8.66 5.13
CA PHE A 64 8.38 -8.72 5.97
C PHE A 64 8.74 -10.16 6.31
N ALA A 65 7.77 -10.96 6.78
CA ALA A 65 7.98 -12.37 7.09
C ALA A 65 8.42 -13.19 5.86
N ASP A 66 7.92 -12.87 4.65
CA ASP A 66 8.44 -13.43 3.40
C ASP A 66 9.90 -13.05 3.15
N THR A 67 10.29 -11.81 3.44
CA THR A 67 11.67 -11.33 3.28
C THR A 67 12.60 -12.08 4.24
N LEU A 68 12.19 -12.29 5.49
CA LEU A 68 12.88 -13.16 6.44
C LEU A 68 12.96 -14.59 5.91
N LEU A 69 11.86 -15.14 5.37
CA LEU A 69 11.89 -16.49 4.80
C LEU A 69 12.91 -16.62 3.67
N LEU A 70 13.00 -15.62 2.78
CA LEU A 70 13.97 -15.57 1.68
C LEU A 70 15.42 -15.40 2.17
N ALA A 71 15.65 -14.60 3.22
CA ALA A 71 16.97 -14.41 3.81
C ALA A 71 17.42 -15.58 4.70
N SER A 72 16.50 -16.45 5.15
CA SER A 72 16.79 -17.51 6.12
C SER A 72 17.93 -18.47 5.75
N PRO A 73 18.13 -18.88 4.48
CA PRO A 73 19.25 -19.76 4.13
C PRO A 73 20.61 -19.07 4.32
N LEU A 74 20.69 -17.75 4.05
CA LEU A 74 21.91 -16.96 4.23
C LEU A 74 22.25 -16.80 5.71
N ALA A 75 21.24 -16.54 6.55
CA ALA A 75 21.42 -16.42 8.00
C ALA A 75 21.80 -17.74 8.69
N LEU A 76 21.39 -18.89 8.13
CA LEU A 76 21.79 -20.22 8.60
C LEU A 76 23.18 -20.66 8.11
N ALA A 77 23.61 -20.17 6.94
CA ALA A 77 24.94 -20.44 6.39
C ALA A 77 26.04 -19.56 7.02
N ALA A 78 25.67 -18.39 7.55
CA ALA A 78 26.57 -17.46 8.22
C ALA A 78 27.31 -18.09 9.41
N SER A 79 28.60 -17.74 9.55
CA SER A 79 29.47 -18.25 10.61
C SER A 79 28.93 -17.88 12.00
N VAL A 80 29.02 -18.83 12.94
CA VAL A 80 28.68 -18.61 14.34
C VAL A 80 29.97 -18.51 15.15
N ALA A 81 30.19 -17.34 15.77
CA ALA A 81 31.34 -17.12 16.64
C ALA A 81 31.27 -18.08 17.84
N VAL A 82 32.10 -19.13 17.82
CA VAL A 82 32.25 -20.04 18.96
C VAL A 82 33.21 -19.40 19.95
N ALA A 83 32.71 -19.03 21.13
CA ALA A 83 33.57 -18.57 22.21
C ALA A 83 34.59 -19.66 22.57
N PRO A 84 35.89 -19.34 22.71
CA PRO A 84 36.89 -20.34 23.07
C PRO A 84 36.56 -20.94 24.45
N PRO A 85 36.85 -22.23 24.68
CA PRO A 85 36.67 -22.85 25.98
C PRO A 85 37.41 -22.03 27.07
N PRO A 86 36.86 -21.95 28.28
CA PRO A 86 37.51 -21.23 29.38
C PRO A 86 38.93 -21.77 29.59
N GLY A 87 39.93 -20.88 29.48
CA GLY A 87 41.35 -21.20 29.67
C GLY A 87 42.19 -21.33 28.39
N LEU A 88 41.61 -21.24 27.19
CA LEU A 88 42.35 -21.22 25.92
C LEU A 88 42.31 -19.83 25.27
N PRO A 89 43.44 -19.34 24.72
CA PRO A 89 43.45 -18.08 23.98
C PRO A 89 42.57 -18.17 22.74
N ALA A 90 41.92 -17.06 22.37
CA ALA A 90 41.16 -16.96 21.14
C ALA A 90 42.05 -17.35 19.95
N ARG A 91 41.54 -18.23 19.07
CA ARG A 91 42.26 -18.65 17.87
C ARG A 91 42.58 -17.40 17.03
N PRO A 92 43.83 -17.20 16.58
CA PRO A 92 44.15 -16.07 15.70
C PRO A 92 43.33 -16.22 14.41
N ALA A 93 42.64 -15.14 14.02
CA ALA A 93 41.95 -15.06 12.74
C ALA A 93 42.97 -15.30 11.62
N HIS A 94 42.82 -16.38 10.88
CA HIS A 94 43.69 -16.65 9.75
C HIS A 94 43.13 -15.91 8.53
N GLU A 95 43.99 -15.47 7.60
CA GLU A 95 43.63 -14.86 6.31
C GLU A 95 42.73 -15.75 5.40
N HIS A 96 42.33 -16.92 5.89
CA HIS A 96 41.47 -17.91 5.24
C HIS A 96 40.10 -18.08 5.92
N ASP A 97 39.83 -17.33 6.99
CA ASP A 97 38.45 -17.14 7.43
C ASP A 97 37.76 -16.34 6.31
N GLY A 98 36.69 -16.89 5.74
CA GLY A 98 35.95 -16.26 4.65
C GLY A 98 35.43 -14.86 5.04
N PRO A 99 34.66 -14.19 4.15
CA PRO A 99 33.98 -12.95 4.54
C PRO A 99 33.26 -13.14 5.88
N ASP A 100 33.35 -12.13 6.76
CA ASP A 100 32.73 -12.17 8.09
C ASP A 100 31.21 -12.07 7.96
N ASP A 101 30.57 -13.20 7.64
CA ASP A 101 29.12 -13.30 7.40
C ASP A 101 28.31 -13.19 8.71
N SER A 102 28.95 -13.00 9.86
CA SER A 102 28.29 -12.83 11.16
C SER A 102 27.31 -11.64 11.18
N HIS A 103 27.56 -10.62 10.35
CA HIS A 103 26.67 -9.48 10.17
C HIS A 103 25.31 -9.88 9.55
N ILE A 104 25.28 -10.89 8.67
CA ILE A 104 24.04 -11.39 8.05
C ILE A 104 23.14 -12.01 9.11
N ARG A 105 23.72 -12.86 9.96
CA ARG A 105 22.99 -13.51 11.07
C ARG A 105 22.49 -12.49 12.09
N THR A 106 23.30 -11.47 12.39
CA THR A 106 22.92 -10.37 13.29
C THR A 106 21.77 -9.56 12.71
N ALA A 107 21.87 -9.10 11.46
CA ALA A 107 20.82 -8.35 10.78
C ALA A 107 19.50 -9.14 10.70
N PHE A 108 19.58 -10.45 10.43
CA PHE A 108 18.43 -11.34 10.44
C PHE A 108 17.77 -11.46 11.82
N ARG A 109 18.57 -11.65 12.87
CA ARG A 109 18.09 -11.76 14.25
C ARG A 109 17.42 -10.46 14.70
N ASP A 110 18.06 -9.32 14.44
CA ASP A 110 17.54 -8.01 14.81
C ASP A 110 16.22 -7.72 14.08
N ALA A 111 16.15 -8.03 12.78
CA ALA A 111 14.93 -7.87 11.99
C ALA A 111 13.78 -8.78 12.49
N LEU A 112 14.08 -10.01 12.92
CA LEU A 112 13.09 -10.93 13.48
C LEU A 112 12.55 -10.43 14.84
N ILE A 113 13.44 -9.93 15.70
CA ILE A 113 13.08 -9.34 16.99
C ILE A 113 12.21 -8.10 16.77
N GLU A 114 12.65 -7.17 15.91
CA GLU A 114 11.91 -5.94 15.66
C GLU A 114 10.51 -6.22 15.10
N LEU A 115 10.37 -7.14 14.15
CA LEU A 115 9.06 -7.55 13.64
C LEU A 115 8.16 -8.08 14.78
N SER A 116 8.69 -8.92 15.67
CA SER A 116 7.93 -9.44 16.80
C SER A 116 7.47 -8.34 17.75
N THR A 117 8.34 -7.38 18.06
CA THR A 117 8.05 -6.25 18.95
C THR A 117 7.00 -5.31 18.35
N VAL A 118 7.08 -5.00 17.06
CA VAL A 118 6.07 -4.15 16.39
C VAL A 118 4.71 -4.86 16.32
N LEU A 119 4.67 -6.18 16.09
CA LEU A 119 3.42 -6.95 16.12
C LEU A 119 2.75 -6.92 17.51
N GLU A 120 3.54 -6.87 18.59
CA GLU A 120 3.01 -6.75 19.96
C GLU A 120 2.40 -5.38 20.26
N ARG A 121 2.81 -4.31 19.56
CA ARG A 121 2.19 -2.98 19.64
C ARG A 121 0.80 -2.94 19.00
N ARG A 122 0.48 -3.92 18.16
CA ARG A 122 -0.84 -4.11 17.50
C ARG A 122 -1.29 -2.91 16.66
N ASN A 123 -0.35 -2.12 16.16
CA ASN A 123 -0.61 -0.99 15.30
C ASN A 123 -0.37 -1.38 13.83
N LEU A 124 -1.47 -1.59 13.11
CA LEU A 124 -1.41 -1.97 11.71
C LEU A 124 -0.77 -0.92 10.79
N ARG A 125 -0.88 0.37 11.14
CA ARG A 125 -0.29 1.45 10.34
C ARG A 125 1.20 1.56 10.55
N GLU A 126 1.66 1.33 11.78
CA GLU A 126 3.09 1.22 12.09
C GLU A 126 3.74 0.09 11.27
N LEU A 127 3.09 -1.07 11.16
CA LEU A 127 3.57 -2.19 10.35
C LEU A 127 3.72 -1.86 8.86
N ALA A 128 2.98 -0.88 8.35
CA ALA A 128 3.05 -0.44 6.95
C ALA A 128 4.06 0.69 6.74
N CYS A 129 4.15 1.65 7.67
CA CYS A 129 4.84 2.93 7.46
C CYS A 129 6.07 3.17 8.34
N SER A 130 6.45 2.24 9.22
CA SER A 130 7.61 2.45 10.09
C SER A 130 8.91 2.52 9.30
N PRO A 131 9.67 3.65 9.36
CA PRO A 131 10.96 3.76 8.69
C PRO A 131 12.01 2.82 9.27
N ALA A 132 11.94 2.55 10.59
CA ALA A 132 12.84 1.60 11.26
C ALA A 132 12.60 0.19 10.74
N LEU A 133 11.34 -0.24 10.67
CA LEU A 133 10.97 -1.55 10.13
C LEU A 133 11.38 -1.67 8.65
N TYR A 134 11.13 -0.63 7.86
CA TYR A 134 11.59 -0.56 6.48
C TYR A 134 13.12 -0.70 6.35
N ALA A 135 13.90 -0.04 7.22
CA ALA A 135 15.35 -0.12 7.20
C ALA A 135 15.86 -1.55 7.48
N HIS A 136 15.27 -2.25 8.45
CA HIS A 136 15.58 -3.66 8.70
C HIS A 136 15.23 -4.55 7.50
N GLN A 137 14.05 -4.36 6.91
CA GLN A 137 13.64 -5.13 5.73
C GLN A 137 14.54 -4.83 4.52
N ARG A 138 14.93 -3.57 4.33
CA ARG A 138 15.81 -3.12 3.25
C ARG A 138 17.20 -3.73 3.38
N ALA A 139 17.77 -3.75 4.59
CA ALA A 139 19.05 -4.39 4.86
C ALA A 139 19.04 -5.88 4.48
N LEU A 140 17.95 -6.60 4.81
CA LEU A 140 17.79 -8.00 4.38
C LEU A 140 17.70 -8.14 2.86
N VAL A 141 16.97 -7.25 2.19
CA VAL A 141 16.87 -7.26 0.72
C VAL A 141 18.21 -6.96 0.06
N ASP A 142 19.01 -6.06 0.61
CA ASP A 142 20.34 -5.75 0.10
C ASP A 142 21.27 -6.98 0.23
N ILE A 143 21.23 -7.69 1.36
CA ILE A 143 21.94 -8.98 1.55
C ILE A 143 21.47 -10.04 0.52
N ILE A 144 20.16 -10.14 0.28
CA ILE A 144 19.61 -11.06 -0.74
C ILE A 144 20.09 -10.66 -2.14
N ALA A 145 20.14 -9.36 -2.44
CA ALA A 145 20.49 -8.84 -3.75
C ALA A 145 21.95 -9.13 -4.14
N GLU A 146 22.86 -9.24 -3.16
CA GLU A 146 24.24 -9.71 -3.37
C GLU A 146 24.30 -11.13 -3.96
N HIS A 147 23.31 -11.96 -3.63
CA HIS A 147 23.24 -13.37 -4.00
C HIS A 147 22.23 -13.65 -5.13
N ALA A 148 21.29 -12.73 -5.36
CA ALA A 148 20.25 -12.80 -6.37
C ALA A 148 20.01 -11.42 -7.01
N PRO A 149 20.64 -11.11 -8.17
CA PRO A 149 20.52 -9.79 -8.78
C PRO A 149 19.08 -9.52 -9.23
N GLY A 150 18.65 -8.26 -9.11
CA GLY A 150 17.33 -7.79 -9.53
C GLY A 150 16.29 -7.67 -8.41
N VAL A 151 16.64 -8.03 -7.17
CA VAL A 151 15.79 -7.77 -6.00
C VAL A 151 16.03 -6.34 -5.50
N SER A 152 14.97 -5.56 -5.34
CA SER A 152 15.03 -4.24 -4.70
C SER A 152 13.74 -3.97 -3.93
N LEU A 153 13.83 -3.08 -2.93
CA LEU A 153 12.71 -2.73 -2.07
C LEU A 153 12.54 -1.21 -1.99
N ALA A 154 11.49 -0.68 -2.60
CA ALA A 154 11.09 0.70 -2.44
C ALA A 154 10.16 0.86 -1.22
N TYR A 155 10.23 2.00 -0.54
CA TYR A 155 9.43 2.27 0.66
C TYR A 155 7.93 2.26 0.35
N GLU A 156 7.53 2.86 -0.77
CA GLU A 156 6.15 2.91 -1.23
C GLU A 156 5.54 1.53 -1.53
N ASP A 157 6.36 0.52 -1.81
CA ASP A 157 5.89 -0.85 -2.07
C ASP A 157 5.56 -1.62 -0.79
N VAL A 158 6.11 -1.15 0.34
CA VAL A 158 5.75 -1.61 1.69
C VAL A 158 4.57 -0.80 2.21
N ALA A 159 4.67 0.53 2.21
CA ALA A 159 3.65 1.41 2.76
C ALA A 159 2.31 1.28 2.05
N LEU A 160 2.31 1.25 0.71
CA LEU A 160 1.09 1.22 -0.10
C LEU A 160 0.77 -0.19 -0.60
N HIS A 161 1.21 -1.23 0.11
CA HIS A 161 1.03 -2.61 -0.32
C HIS A 161 -0.45 -2.99 -0.41
N GLY A 162 -0.87 -3.52 -1.56
CA GLY A 162 -2.26 -3.93 -1.80
C GLY A 162 -3.26 -2.77 -2.00
N ARG A 163 -2.84 -1.51 -1.87
CA ARG A 163 -3.72 -0.35 -2.01
C ARG A 163 -3.83 0.11 -3.48
N PRO A 164 -5.05 0.35 -4.00
CA PRO A 164 -5.21 0.99 -5.30
C PRO A 164 -4.82 2.47 -5.20
N ILE A 165 -4.04 2.96 -6.16
CA ILE A 165 -3.57 4.35 -6.21
C ILE A 165 -3.98 4.97 -7.54
N VAL A 166 -4.63 6.12 -7.49
CA VAL A 166 -5.05 6.90 -8.65
C VAL A 166 -3.84 7.56 -9.32
N GLY A 167 -3.85 7.67 -10.64
CA GLY A 167 -2.86 8.46 -11.37
C GLY A 167 -2.99 9.96 -11.05
N ALA A 168 -1.87 10.66 -10.97
CA ALA A 168 -1.86 12.11 -10.85
C ALA A 168 -1.64 12.76 -12.20
N ILE A 169 -2.30 13.90 -12.42
CA ILE A 169 -2.17 14.67 -13.66
C ILE A 169 -1.32 15.92 -13.43
N LEU A 170 -0.78 16.45 -14.51
CA LEU A 170 -0.14 17.76 -14.55
C LEU A 170 -1.04 18.71 -15.30
N SER A 171 -1.62 19.67 -14.56
CA SER A 171 -2.46 20.71 -15.17
C SER A 171 -1.65 21.46 -16.22
N PRO A 172 -2.22 21.71 -17.41
CA PRO A 172 -1.49 22.38 -18.45
C PRO A 172 -1.24 23.83 -18.10
N GLN A 173 0.01 24.24 -18.25
CA GLN A 173 0.48 25.57 -17.92
C GLN A 173 1.03 26.26 -19.17
N PRO A 174 0.94 27.60 -19.25
CA PRO A 174 1.62 28.38 -20.28
C PRO A 174 3.14 28.12 -20.23
N ALA A 175 3.76 27.92 -21.40
CA ALA A 175 5.19 27.59 -21.49
C ALA A 175 6.09 28.62 -20.80
N GLN A 176 5.76 29.92 -20.91
CA GLN A 176 6.48 31.00 -20.25
C GLN A 176 6.43 30.88 -18.72
N ARG A 177 5.26 30.54 -18.17
CA ARG A 177 5.07 30.36 -16.72
C ARG A 177 5.89 29.18 -16.20
N LEU A 178 5.87 28.06 -16.93
CA LEU A 178 6.70 26.89 -16.59
C LEU A 178 8.18 27.21 -16.65
N ALA A 179 8.63 27.95 -17.68
CA ALA A 179 10.03 28.34 -17.80
C ALA A 179 10.49 29.24 -16.64
N GLN A 180 9.65 30.20 -16.23
CA GLN A 180 9.92 31.09 -15.10
C GLN A 180 9.96 30.34 -13.77
N ALA A 181 8.96 29.50 -13.49
CA ALA A 181 8.91 28.68 -12.29
C ALA A 181 10.11 27.73 -12.21
N ARG A 182 10.47 27.09 -13.33
CA ARG A 182 11.62 26.19 -13.40
C ARG A 182 12.95 26.93 -13.15
N ALA A 183 13.15 28.10 -13.73
CA ALA A 183 14.37 28.88 -13.50
C ALA A 183 14.54 29.28 -12.03
N ARG A 184 13.45 29.69 -11.37
CA ARG A 184 13.42 29.98 -9.92
C ARG A 184 13.70 28.72 -9.09
N PHE A 185 13.05 27.62 -9.43
CA PHE A 185 13.25 26.33 -8.77
C PHE A 185 14.70 25.84 -8.86
N GLU A 186 15.29 25.85 -10.05
CA GLU A 186 16.67 25.42 -10.28
C GLU A 186 17.69 26.33 -9.55
N ALA A 187 17.43 27.64 -9.49
CA ALA A 187 18.25 28.57 -8.73
C ALA A 187 18.21 28.31 -7.21
N ALA A 188 17.06 27.90 -6.67
CA ALA A 188 16.88 27.56 -5.26
C ALA A 188 17.39 26.14 -4.91
N LEU A 189 17.33 25.19 -5.85
CA LEU A 189 17.70 23.79 -5.62
C LEU A 189 19.17 23.62 -5.23
N LEU A 190 20.09 24.34 -5.89
CA LEU A 190 21.53 24.18 -5.64
C LEU A 190 21.92 24.58 -4.20
N PRO A 191 21.51 25.74 -3.64
CA PRO A 191 21.67 26.06 -2.23
C PRO A 191 21.10 24.98 -1.30
N ALA A 192 19.89 24.49 -1.57
CA ALA A 192 19.23 23.46 -0.77
C ALA A 192 20.01 22.13 -0.75
N LEU A 193 20.53 21.68 -1.89
CA LEU A 193 21.34 20.46 -1.98
C LEU A 193 22.70 20.61 -1.27
N LYS A 194 23.30 21.80 -1.30
CA LYS A 194 24.57 22.11 -0.63
C LYS A 194 24.45 22.22 0.90
N ALA A 195 23.25 22.34 1.46
CA ALA A 195 23.03 22.43 2.90
C ALA A 195 23.67 21.27 3.69
N ARG A 196 23.77 20.07 3.10
CA ARG A 196 24.47 18.91 3.68
C ARG A 196 25.93 19.19 4.05
N LEU A 197 26.59 20.05 3.28
CA LEU A 197 28.01 20.38 3.42
C LEU A 197 28.22 21.59 4.34
N GLY A 198 27.15 22.21 4.82
CA GLY A 198 27.22 23.38 5.67
C GLY A 198 27.65 23.02 7.09
N ASN A 199 28.46 23.89 7.71
CA ASN A 199 29.00 23.70 9.06
C ASN A 199 27.96 23.86 10.19
N GLY A 200 26.66 23.68 9.90
CA GLY A 200 25.56 23.89 10.85
C GLY A 200 25.32 25.36 11.27
N SER A 201 25.86 26.33 10.52
CA SER A 201 25.69 27.74 10.87
C SER A 201 24.22 28.19 10.74
N ARG A 202 23.75 29.04 11.66
CA ARG A 202 22.38 29.60 11.62
C ARG A 202 22.06 30.30 10.29
N ALA A 203 23.04 31.00 9.71
CA ALA A 203 22.89 31.66 8.42
C ALA A 203 22.71 30.66 7.27
N ALA A 204 23.45 29.54 7.28
CA ALA A 204 23.31 28.48 6.28
C ALA A 204 21.94 27.78 6.40
N ASN A 205 21.44 27.56 7.62
CA ASN A 205 20.10 26.99 7.83
C ASN A 205 18.99 27.92 7.34
N ALA A 206 19.08 29.22 7.63
CA ALA A 206 18.10 30.20 7.15
C ALA A 206 18.10 30.32 5.61
N LEU A 207 19.27 30.24 4.98
CA LEU A 207 19.38 30.21 3.51
C LEU A 207 18.80 28.92 2.91
N ALA A 208 19.00 27.77 3.56
CA ALA A 208 18.41 26.51 3.13
C ALA A 208 16.89 26.56 3.24
N GLU A 209 16.36 27.04 4.37
CA GLU A 209 14.92 27.21 4.59
C GLU A 209 14.29 28.12 3.54
N ALA A 210 14.88 29.30 3.28
CA ALA A 210 14.41 30.21 2.23
C ALA A 210 14.44 29.58 0.83
N ALA A 211 15.43 28.74 0.54
CA ALA A 211 15.50 28.01 -0.72
C ALA A 211 14.38 26.95 -0.84
N PHE A 212 14.08 26.23 0.24
CA PHE A 212 12.94 25.30 0.26
C PHE A 212 11.60 26.04 0.16
N ASP A 213 11.44 27.19 0.81
CA ASP A 213 10.25 28.04 0.68
C ASP A 213 10.02 28.50 -0.76
N GLU A 214 11.08 28.90 -1.46
CA GLU A 214 10.99 29.31 -2.88
C GLU A 214 10.59 28.14 -3.79
N MET A 215 11.12 26.93 -3.52
CA MET A 215 10.72 25.72 -4.24
C MET A 215 9.25 25.35 -4.00
N ASP A 216 8.77 25.44 -2.75
CA ASP A 216 7.37 25.19 -2.40
C ASP A 216 6.43 26.23 -3.03
N ALA A 217 6.85 27.49 -3.08
CA ALA A 217 6.11 28.55 -3.76
C ALA A 217 5.96 28.27 -5.26
N CYS A 218 6.99 27.68 -5.90
CA CYS A 218 6.89 27.23 -7.29
C CYS A 218 5.86 26.11 -7.47
N PHE A 219 5.78 25.14 -6.55
CA PHE A 219 4.74 24.10 -6.61
C PHE A 219 3.33 24.68 -6.44
N ALA A 220 3.16 25.58 -5.47
CA ALA A 220 1.89 26.25 -5.21
C ALA A 220 1.42 27.06 -6.43
N GLU A 221 2.35 27.73 -7.12
CA GLU A 221 2.06 28.47 -8.35
C GLU A 221 1.54 27.54 -9.46
N LEU A 222 2.12 26.35 -9.60
CA LEU A 222 1.80 25.40 -10.67
C LEU A 222 0.55 24.55 -10.41
N THR A 223 -0.01 24.62 -9.20
CA THR A 223 -1.18 23.86 -8.79
C THR A 223 -2.43 24.30 -9.57
N GLY A 224 -3.09 23.36 -10.23
CA GLY A 224 -4.37 23.54 -10.88
C GLY A 224 -5.57 23.21 -10.00
N SER A 225 -6.76 23.24 -10.60
CA SER A 225 -8.03 23.02 -9.89
C SER A 225 -8.45 21.56 -9.76
N ASP A 226 -7.76 20.64 -10.45
CA ASP A 226 -8.09 19.21 -10.41
C ASP A 226 -7.74 18.63 -9.02
N PRO A 227 -8.61 17.81 -8.41
CA PRO A 227 -8.31 17.10 -7.16
C PRO A 227 -7.04 16.24 -7.20
N TYR A 228 -6.72 15.68 -8.36
CA TYR A 228 -5.58 14.79 -8.59
C TYR A 228 -4.41 15.48 -9.29
N ASP A 229 -4.32 16.82 -9.21
CA ASP A 229 -3.13 17.54 -9.66
C ASP A 229 -1.92 17.19 -8.80
N PHE A 230 -0.87 16.69 -9.44
CA PHE A 230 0.35 16.30 -8.76
C PHE A 230 1.02 17.44 -8.00
N TRP A 231 0.96 18.69 -8.49
CA TRP A 231 1.60 19.80 -7.78
C TRP A 231 0.95 20.06 -6.43
N ARG A 232 -0.34 19.74 -6.29
CA ARG A 232 -1.07 19.80 -5.04
C ARG A 232 -0.55 18.76 -4.03
N LEU A 233 -0.29 17.54 -4.51
CA LEU A 233 0.39 16.50 -3.75
C LEU A 233 1.84 16.89 -3.39
N ALA A 234 2.55 17.53 -4.33
CA ALA A 234 3.93 17.92 -4.11
C ALA A 234 4.07 19.00 -3.02
N VAL A 235 3.15 19.97 -2.96
CA VAL A 235 3.09 20.97 -1.87
C VAL A 235 2.87 20.28 -0.52
N ALA A 236 1.89 19.39 -0.42
CA ALA A 236 1.60 18.69 0.83
C ALA A 236 2.81 17.84 1.29
N CYS A 237 3.40 17.06 0.38
CA CYS A 237 4.57 16.23 0.64
C CYS A 237 5.78 17.08 1.07
N GLY A 238 6.08 18.18 0.36
CA GLY A 238 7.17 19.10 0.72
C GLY A 238 7.02 19.67 2.13
N ARG A 239 5.82 20.13 2.48
CA ARG A 239 5.50 20.62 3.84
C ARG A 239 5.67 19.54 4.90
N ALA A 240 5.13 18.34 4.67
CA ALA A 240 5.21 17.23 5.62
C ALA A 240 6.67 16.82 5.86
N LEU A 241 7.43 16.60 4.78
CA LEU A 241 8.85 16.26 4.85
C LEU A 241 9.62 17.29 5.67
N ARG A 242 9.40 18.59 5.43
CA ARG A 242 10.07 19.68 6.14
C ARG A 242 9.75 19.74 7.64
N ARG A 243 8.53 19.41 8.06
CA ARG A 243 8.15 19.39 9.49
C ARG A 243 8.95 18.34 10.27
N GLY A 244 9.30 17.23 9.61
CA GLY A 244 10.08 16.14 10.20
C GLY A 244 11.61 16.33 10.15
N VAL A 245 12.12 17.37 9.49
CA VAL A 245 13.56 17.56 9.32
C VAL A 245 14.22 18.01 10.62
N THR A 246 15.08 17.16 11.18
CA THR A 246 15.99 17.52 12.28
C THR A 246 17.23 18.26 11.78
N TYR A 247 17.66 18.01 10.53
CA TYR A 247 18.78 18.69 9.89
C TYR A 247 18.56 18.87 8.38
N TRP A 248 18.79 20.08 7.87
CA TRP A 248 18.72 20.37 6.43
C TRP A 248 19.80 19.58 5.69
N GLY A 249 19.42 18.41 5.19
CA GLY A 249 20.37 17.39 4.80
C GLY A 249 19.80 15.96 4.81
N ASP A 250 18.54 15.78 5.17
CA ASP A 250 17.85 14.52 4.98
C ASP A 250 17.86 14.09 3.49
N GLU A 251 18.12 12.81 3.25
CA GLU A 251 18.19 12.23 1.92
C GLU A 251 16.82 12.24 1.23
N ASP A 252 15.75 11.98 1.97
CA ASP A 252 14.40 11.89 1.42
C ASP A 252 13.91 13.24 0.90
N VAL A 253 14.13 14.31 1.69
CA VAL A 253 13.79 15.68 1.30
C VAL A 253 14.53 16.07 0.02
N ARG A 254 15.85 15.88 -0.04
CA ARG A 254 16.63 16.21 -1.24
C ARG A 254 16.22 15.38 -2.45
N ARG A 255 16.06 14.06 -2.27
CA ARG A 255 15.68 13.15 -3.35
C ARG A 255 14.31 13.55 -3.90
N PHE A 256 13.38 13.95 -3.04
CA PHE A 256 12.06 14.43 -3.45
C PHE A 256 12.15 15.71 -4.31
N TYR A 257 12.77 16.78 -3.81
CA TYR A 257 12.90 18.04 -4.57
C TYR A 257 13.72 17.86 -5.88
N ALA A 258 14.75 17.02 -5.87
CA ALA A 258 15.49 16.68 -7.07
C ALA A 258 14.62 15.95 -8.12
N ARG A 259 13.77 15.00 -7.69
CA ARG A 259 12.80 14.33 -8.58
C ARG A 259 11.74 15.30 -9.10
N CYS A 260 11.28 16.25 -8.28
CA CYS A 260 10.39 17.31 -8.72
C CYS A 260 11.02 18.19 -9.82
N ASN A 261 12.33 18.48 -9.75
CA ASN A 261 13.03 19.19 -10.82
C ASN A 261 13.00 18.44 -12.17
N LEU A 262 13.19 17.12 -12.11
CA LEU A 262 13.08 16.26 -13.29
C LEU A 262 11.65 16.28 -13.84
N LEU A 263 10.64 16.19 -12.95
CA LEU A 263 9.24 16.25 -13.35
C LEU A 263 8.87 17.61 -13.97
N LEU A 264 9.39 18.73 -13.44
CA LEU A 264 9.22 20.07 -14.03
C LEU A 264 9.75 20.13 -15.46
N SER A 265 10.90 19.50 -15.70
CA SER A 265 11.51 19.41 -17.03
C SER A 265 10.65 18.59 -17.99
N GLU A 266 10.11 17.46 -17.55
CA GLU A 266 9.18 16.64 -18.36
C GLU A 266 7.84 17.34 -18.58
N HIS A 267 7.32 18.06 -17.59
CA HIS A 267 6.10 18.85 -17.73
C HIS A 267 6.29 19.97 -18.77
N ALA A 268 7.45 20.64 -18.77
CA ALA A 268 7.80 21.62 -19.79
C ALA A 268 7.92 21.00 -21.20
N ARG A 269 8.24 19.71 -21.30
CA ARG A 269 8.23 18.93 -22.56
C ARG A 269 6.85 18.40 -22.95
N GLY A 270 5.82 18.68 -22.15
CA GLY A 270 4.43 18.32 -22.44
C GLY A 270 3.92 17.07 -21.73
N LEU A 271 4.64 16.51 -20.75
CA LEU A 271 4.12 15.43 -19.91
C LEU A 271 2.84 15.86 -19.19
N ARG A 272 1.78 15.06 -19.30
CA ARG A 272 0.46 15.33 -18.68
C ARG A 272 0.08 14.36 -17.57
N ILE A 273 0.69 13.18 -17.55
CA ILE A 273 0.41 12.14 -16.56
C ILE A 273 1.73 11.85 -15.84
N VAL A 274 1.70 11.92 -14.51
CA VAL A 274 2.88 11.66 -13.69
C VAL A 274 3.13 10.15 -13.61
N PRO A 275 4.40 9.69 -13.70
CA PRO A 275 4.72 8.29 -13.48
C PRO A 275 4.16 7.78 -12.16
N GLN A 276 3.43 6.66 -12.20
CA GLN A 276 2.74 6.11 -11.03
C GLN A 276 3.71 5.82 -9.88
N SER A 277 4.94 5.39 -10.17
CA SER A 277 5.97 5.18 -9.16
C SER A 277 6.27 6.46 -8.37
N PHE A 278 6.29 7.63 -9.02
CA PHE A 278 6.57 8.88 -8.32
C PHE A 278 5.38 9.37 -7.49
N VAL A 279 4.16 9.18 -7.98
CA VAL A 279 2.93 9.44 -7.20
C VAL A 279 2.92 8.57 -5.94
N ARG A 280 3.24 7.28 -6.08
CA ARG A 280 3.35 6.35 -4.95
C ARG A 280 4.43 6.76 -3.96
N THR A 281 5.63 7.14 -4.42
CA THR A 281 6.68 7.65 -3.53
C THR A 281 6.18 8.86 -2.74
N ALA A 282 5.62 9.88 -3.41
CA ALA A 282 5.18 11.11 -2.77
C ALA A 282 4.03 10.87 -1.76
N LEU A 283 3.08 10.00 -2.10
CA LEU A 283 2.00 9.61 -1.20
C LEU A 283 2.49 8.83 0.01
N ALA A 284 3.42 7.89 -0.18
CA ALA A 284 3.97 7.12 0.92
C ALA A 284 4.72 8.02 1.92
N LEU A 285 5.49 9.00 1.40
CA LEU A 285 6.19 9.98 2.23
C LEU A 285 5.22 10.91 2.97
N LEU A 286 4.17 11.40 2.30
CA LEU A 286 3.14 12.21 2.94
C LEU A 286 2.40 11.42 4.03
N TRP A 287 1.92 10.22 3.70
CA TRP A 287 1.10 9.41 4.58
C TRP A 287 1.87 8.91 5.80
N ARG A 288 3.18 8.67 5.69
CA ARG A 288 4.04 8.15 6.77
C ARG A 288 3.78 8.86 8.11
N ASP A 289 3.90 10.18 8.14
CA ASP A 289 3.85 10.93 9.39
C ASP A 289 2.43 10.97 9.95
N TYR A 290 1.43 11.12 9.08
CA TYR A 290 0.01 11.06 9.45
C TYR A 290 -0.43 9.67 9.94
N ALA A 291 0.11 8.60 9.36
CA ALA A 291 -0.22 7.24 9.73
C ALA A 291 0.37 6.87 11.10
N LEU A 292 1.54 7.41 11.44
CA LEU A 292 2.25 7.15 12.69
C LEU A 292 1.82 8.05 13.84
N PHE A 293 1.57 9.34 13.59
CA PHE A 293 1.32 10.33 14.63
C PHE A 293 -0.09 10.92 14.61
N GLY A 294 -0.90 10.55 13.61
CA GLY A 294 -2.22 11.12 13.38
C GLY A 294 -2.20 12.54 12.82
N ALA A 295 -3.40 13.05 12.53
CA ALA A 295 -3.64 14.40 12.06
C ALA A 295 -4.22 15.29 13.18
N SER A 296 -3.79 16.55 13.19
CA SER A 296 -4.40 17.61 13.99
C SER A 296 -5.48 18.36 13.20
N ALA A 297 -6.26 19.22 13.87
CA ALA A 297 -7.27 20.06 13.20
C ALA A 297 -6.68 20.94 12.08
N ASP A 298 -5.42 21.36 12.21
CA ASP A 298 -4.72 22.21 11.23
C ASP A 298 -4.35 21.43 9.95
N ASP A 299 -4.35 20.10 10.01
CA ASP A 299 -3.97 19.22 8.89
C ASP A 299 -5.13 18.83 7.99
N THR A 300 -6.31 19.44 8.17
CA THR A 300 -7.53 19.09 7.42
C THR A 300 -7.32 19.05 5.90
N ALA A 301 -6.54 19.98 5.35
CA ALA A 301 -6.28 20.02 3.92
C ALA A 301 -5.43 18.83 3.42
N ASP A 302 -4.46 18.39 4.23
CA ASP A 302 -3.58 17.26 3.90
C ASP A 302 -4.32 15.93 4.08
N VAL A 303 -5.20 15.83 5.09
CA VAL A 303 -6.09 14.66 5.28
C VAL A 303 -7.08 14.53 4.13
N GLU A 304 -7.71 15.62 3.69
CA GLU A 304 -8.61 15.59 2.53
C GLU A 304 -7.91 15.13 1.26
N LEU A 305 -6.65 15.55 1.06
CA LEU A 305 -5.81 15.07 -0.03
C LEU A 305 -5.50 13.57 0.10
N LEU A 306 -5.16 13.09 1.31
CA LEU A 306 -4.92 11.66 1.54
C LEU A 306 -6.18 10.81 1.30
N HIS A 307 -7.34 11.31 1.71
CA HIS A 307 -8.62 10.70 1.40
C HIS A 307 -8.89 10.68 -0.10
N ASP A 308 -8.51 11.70 -0.87
CA ASP A 308 -8.61 11.67 -2.34
C ASP A 308 -7.80 10.51 -2.95
N TYR A 309 -6.77 10.00 -2.26
CA TYR A 309 -5.97 8.84 -2.67
C TYR A 309 -6.29 7.54 -1.93
N GLY A 310 -7.36 7.49 -1.13
CA GLY A 310 -7.78 6.27 -0.44
C GLY A 310 -6.94 5.92 0.78
N LEU A 311 -6.30 6.91 1.40
CA LEU A 311 -5.47 6.75 2.59
C LEU A 311 -6.17 7.36 3.80
N THR A 312 -6.58 6.51 4.74
CA THR A 312 -7.20 6.94 6.00
C THR A 312 -6.15 7.29 7.05
N VAL A 313 -6.51 8.24 7.91
CA VAL A 313 -5.66 8.80 8.96
C VAL A 313 -6.46 8.88 10.26
N ASP A 314 -5.80 8.70 11.40
CA ASP A 314 -6.42 8.85 12.71
C ASP A 314 -6.31 10.30 13.14
N TRP A 315 -7.40 10.84 13.67
CA TRP A 315 -7.41 12.18 14.22
C TRP A 315 -6.99 12.11 15.68
N HIS A 316 -5.91 12.83 16.02
CA HIS A 316 -5.42 12.91 17.39
C HIS A 316 -5.21 14.37 17.76
N VAL A 317 -5.58 14.72 19.00
CA VAL A 317 -5.37 16.07 19.55
C VAL A 317 -3.89 16.45 19.59
N ALA A 318 -2.99 15.47 19.50
CA ALA A 318 -1.59 15.66 19.72
C ALA A 318 -0.76 14.95 18.63
N GLY A 319 -0.57 15.65 17.51
CA GLY A 319 0.19 15.20 16.33
C GLY A 319 1.70 15.30 16.50
N THR A 320 2.25 14.86 17.65
CA THR A 320 3.70 14.84 17.90
C THR A 320 4.15 13.47 18.41
N GLN A 321 5.42 13.12 18.19
CA GLN A 321 5.98 11.86 18.68
C GLN A 321 5.88 11.71 20.21
N ALA A 322 6.09 12.79 20.96
CA ALA A 322 6.03 12.77 22.43
C ALA A 322 4.60 12.50 22.95
N SER A 323 3.60 13.02 22.24
CA SER A 323 2.21 12.78 22.59
C SER A 323 1.71 11.42 22.14
N GLU A 324 2.21 10.90 21.02
CA GLU A 324 1.95 9.52 20.61
C GLU A 324 2.50 8.55 21.66
N ALA A 325 3.73 8.76 22.16
CA ALA A 325 4.30 7.91 23.22
C ALA A 325 3.46 7.91 24.51
N LEU A 326 2.91 9.07 24.89
CA LEU A 326 1.99 9.18 26.02
C LEU A 326 0.65 8.49 25.73
N TRP A 327 0.18 8.57 24.50
CA TRP A 327 -1.06 7.95 24.05
C TRP A 327 -0.92 6.41 23.97
N GLU A 328 0.20 5.89 23.46
CA GLU A 328 0.55 4.47 23.46
C GLU A 328 0.61 3.91 24.89
N ALA A 329 1.24 4.64 25.82
CA ALA A 329 1.27 4.26 27.24
C ALA A 329 -0.15 4.20 27.84
N GLY A 330 -1.00 5.17 27.51
CA GLY A 330 -2.41 5.19 27.91
C GLY A 330 -3.23 4.06 27.28
N SER A 331 -3.00 3.75 26.01
CA SER A 331 -3.65 2.67 25.26
C SER A 331 -3.26 1.29 25.80
N ALA A 332 -1.97 1.08 26.12
CA ALA A 332 -1.50 -0.14 26.77
C ALA A 332 -2.13 -0.32 28.16
N GLN A 333 -2.24 0.75 28.95
CA GLN A 333 -2.92 0.73 30.24
C GLN A 333 -4.43 0.44 30.10
N ALA A 334 -5.09 1.08 29.13
CA ALA A 334 -6.49 0.84 28.81
C ALA A 334 -6.73 -0.60 28.33
N GLY A 335 -5.84 -1.16 27.52
CA GLY A 335 -5.87 -2.55 27.08
C GLY A 335 -5.72 -3.53 28.24
N ALA A 336 -4.78 -3.28 29.15
CA ALA A 336 -4.58 -4.10 30.35
C ALA A 336 -5.79 -4.06 31.31
N LEU A 337 -6.50 -2.93 31.37
CA LEU A 337 -7.72 -2.77 32.17
C LEU A 337 -8.92 -3.41 31.47
N ALA A 338 -9.08 -3.19 30.16
CA ALA A 338 -10.15 -3.76 29.35
C ALA A 338 -10.09 -5.28 29.29
N ALA A 339 -8.89 -5.87 29.26
CA ALA A 339 -8.70 -7.32 29.34
C ALA A 339 -9.21 -7.95 30.66
N ARG A 340 -9.36 -7.15 31.73
CA ARG A 340 -9.94 -7.59 33.00
C ARG A 340 -11.46 -7.48 33.04
N VAL A 341 -12.04 -6.64 32.18
CA VAL A 341 -13.45 -6.25 32.23
C VAL A 341 -14.26 -6.93 31.12
N ALA A 342 -13.68 -7.14 29.94
CA ALA A 342 -14.35 -7.74 28.80
C ALA A 342 -13.57 -8.95 28.25
N PRO A 343 -14.25 -10.05 27.90
CA PRO A 343 -13.60 -11.21 27.29
C PRO A 343 -13.02 -10.86 25.92
N SER A 344 -11.93 -11.54 25.54
CA SER A 344 -11.43 -11.52 24.17
C SER A 344 -12.32 -12.35 23.24
N ARG A 345 -12.38 -11.97 21.96
CA ARG A 345 -13.05 -12.75 20.91
C ARG A 345 -12.04 -13.18 19.85
N ASP A 346 -12.19 -14.44 19.42
CA ASP A 346 -11.39 -15.02 18.35
C ASP A 346 -12.11 -14.81 17.01
N LEU A 347 -11.42 -14.23 16.04
CA LEU A 347 -11.87 -13.95 14.68
C LEU A 347 -10.91 -14.63 13.68
N GLY A 348 -10.75 -15.95 13.83
CA GLY A 348 -9.78 -16.73 13.07
C GLY A 348 -8.34 -16.47 13.52
N ALA A 349 -7.55 -15.81 12.69
CA ALA A 349 -6.16 -15.47 12.99
C ALA A 349 -6.02 -14.35 14.04
N LEU A 350 -7.09 -13.58 14.27
CA LEU A 350 -7.10 -12.41 15.13
C LEU A 350 -7.79 -12.70 16.46
N VAL A 351 -7.25 -12.13 17.53
CA VAL A 351 -7.88 -12.07 18.86
C VAL A 351 -8.06 -10.62 19.25
N VAL A 352 -9.31 -10.20 19.45
CA VAL A 352 -9.71 -8.80 19.68
C VAL A 352 -10.37 -8.62 21.04
N ASN A 353 -10.39 -7.40 21.57
CA ASN A 353 -11.14 -7.07 22.77
C ASN A 353 -12.65 -7.03 22.46
N GLY A 354 -13.48 -7.62 23.34
CA GLY A 354 -14.93 -7.67 23.14
C GLY A 354 -15.60 -6.30 23.00
N ASN A 355 -15.19 -5.29 23.79
CA ASN A 355 -15.79 -3.95 23.70
C ASN A 355 -15.42 -3.26 22.38
N ALA A 356 -14.14 -3.28 22.01
CA ALA A 356 -13.68 -2.73 20.75
C ALA A 356 -14.34 -3.41 19.53
N TYR A 357 -14.63 -4.71 19.64
CA TYR A 357 -15.38 -5.44 18.63
C TYR A 357 -16.83 -4.95 18.51
N GLU A 358 -17.54 -4.74 19.62
CA GLU A 358 -18.92 -4.22 19.59
C GLU A 358 -18.98 -2.77 19.08
N ASP A 359 -18.04 -1.91 19.48
CA ASP A 359 -17.91 -0.53 18.97
C ASP A 359 -17.68 -0.51 17.45
N PHE A 360 -16.84 -1.43 16.96
CA PHE A 360 -16.64 -1.63 15.53
C PHE A 360 -17.94 -2.05 14.83
N LEU A 361 -18.68 -3.03 15.37
CA LEU A 361 -19.94 -3.48 14.75
C LEU A 361 -20.98 -2.35 14.67
N GLN A 362 -21.11 -1.55 15.73
CA GLN A 362 -22.03 -0.39 15.72
C GLN A 362 -21.62 0.63 14.66
N THR A 363 -20.32 0.92 14.56
CA THR A 363 -19.78 1.83 13.54
C THR A 363 -20.00 1.28 12.13
N ALA A 364 -19.74 -0.01 11.93
CA ALA A 364 -19.89 -0.68 10.65
C ALA A 364 -21.35 -0.74 10.19
N ASP A 365 -22.29 -1.05 11.09
CA ASP A 365 -23.72 -1.10 10.76
C ASP A 365 -24.26 0.27 10.32
N ALA A 366 -23.97 1.33 11.09
CA ALA A 366 -24.37 2.69 10.75
C ALA A 366 -23.80 3.15 9.39
N ALA A 367 -22.51 2.86 9.14
CA ALA A 367 -21.87 3.20 7.88
C ALA A 367 -22.38 2.37 6.69
N MET A 368 -22.68 1.08 6.89
CA MET A 368 -23.23 0.22 5.84
C MET A 368 -24.65 0.59 5.45
N LEU A 369 -25.46 1.11 6.38
CA LEU A 369 -26.75 1.70 6.06
C LEU A 369 -26.59 2.91 5.12
N ALA A 370 -25.67 3.82 5.44
CA ALA A 370 -25.36 4.97 4.58
C ALA A 370 -24.86 4.52 3.19
N LEU A 371 -23.90 3.60 3.12
CA LEU A 371 -23.41 3.03 1.85
C LEU A 371 -24.51 2.31 1.05
N GLY A 372 -25.38 1.56 1.71
CA GLY A 372 -26.47 0.83 1.07
C GLY A 372 -27.49 1.75 0.42
N THR A 373 -27.84 2.87 1.07
CA THR A 373 -28.74 3.88 0.49
C THR A 373 -28.16 4.50 -0.77
N GLN A 374 -26.87 4.86 -0.75
CA GLN A 374 -26.21 5.52 -1.87
C GLN A 374 -25.94 4.56 -3.03
N ALA A 375 -25.53 3.32 -2.76
CA ALA A 375 -25.35 2.32 -3.80
C ALA A 375 -26.66 2.02 -4.53
N ARG A 376 -27.78 1.87 -3.79
CA ARG A 376 -29.10 1.70 -4.43
C ARG A 376 -29.50 2.91 -5.27
N ALA A 377 -29.19 4.12 -4.82
CA ALA A 377 -29.42 5.34 -5.59
C ALA A 377 -28.55 5.41 -6.86
N LEU A 378 -27.33 4.85 -6.84
CA LEU A 378 -26.53 4.67 -8.06
C LEU A 378 -27.15 3.65 -9.01
N SER A 379 -27.58 2.48 -8.52
CA SER A 379 -28.14 1.41 -9.37
C SER A 379 -29.41 1.82 -10.10
N LEU A 380 -30.23 2.65 -9.45
CA LEU A 380 -31.50 3.14 -10.00
C LEU A 380 -31.33 4.35 -10.94
N ARG A 381 -30.10 4.82 -11.13
CA ARG A 381 -29.82 6.00 -11.93
C ARG A 381 -29.91 5.68 -13.42
N ALA A 382 -30.55 6.56 -14.19
CA ALA A 382 -30.59 6.44 -15.64
C ALA A 382 -29.20 6.70 -16.25
N ASP A 383 -28.84 5.91 -17.26
CA ASP A 383 -27.59 6.05 -17.99
C ASP A 383 -27.37 7.49 -18.48
N GLY A 384 -26.17 8.01 -18.24
CA GLY A 384 -25.78 9.36 -18.65
C GLY A 384 -26.22 10.49 -17.71
N THR A 385 -26.97 10.22 -16.65
CA THR A 385 -27.25 11.25 -15.63
C THR A 385 -26.11 11.35 -14.61
N HIS A 386 -25.66 12.58 -14.34
CA HIS A 386 -24.62 12.82 -13.33
C HIS A 386 -25.22 12.79 -11.93
N GLY A 387 -24.56 12.06 -11.02
CA GLY A 387 -24.92 12.05 -9.60
C GLY A 387 -24.54 13.32 -8.88
N ASP A 388 -25.23 13.59 -7.77
CA ASP A 388 -24.82 14.66 -6.86
C ASP A 388 -23.45 14.30 -6.24
N PRO A 389 -22.40 15.11 -6.46
CA PRO A 389 -21.09 14.87 -5.88
C PRO A 389 -21.13 14.80 -4.35
N ALA A 390 -22.00 15.57 -3.68
CA ALA A 390 -22.09 15.56 -2.22
C ALA A 390 -22.51 14.19 -1.68
N THR A 391 -23.49 13.53 -2.33
CA THR A 391 -23.90 12.17 -1.96
C THR A 391 -22.80 11.13 -2.13
N SER A 392 -21.97 11.29 -3.17
CA SER A 392 -20.85 10.38 -3.42
C SER A 392 -19.72 10.60 -2.41
N LEU A 393 -19.50 11.84 -1.95
CA LEU A 393 -18.57 12.13 -0.86
C LEU A 393 -19.06 11.57 0.49
N LEU A 394 -20.37 11.61 0.77
CA LEU A 394 -20.94 10.98 1.96
C LEU A 394 -20.77 9.45 1.95
N ALA A 395 -20.94 8.81 0.78
CA ALA A 395 -20.67 7.39 0.62
C ALA A 395 -19.18 7.07 0.84
N ALA A 396 -18.28 7.90 0.29
CA ALA A 396 -16.85 7.75 0.50
C ALA A 396 -16.48 7.85 1.99
N GLU A 397 -17.04 8.84 2.69
CA GLU A 397 -16.83 9.05 4.12
C GLU A 397 -17.34 7.86 4.95
N ALA A 398 -18.51 7.31 4.61
CA ALA A 398 -19.02 6.10 5.26
C ALA A 398 -18.08 4.90 5.07
N ALA A 399 -17.54 4.70 3.86
CA ALA A 399 -16.55 3.65 3.62
C ALA A 399 -15.25 3.88 4.41
N TYR A 400 -14.74 5.11 4.46
CA TYR A 400 -13.53 5.43 5.23
C TYR A 400 -13.71 5.26 6.74
N ARG A 401 -14.93 5.47 7.28
CA ARG A 401 -15.23 5.16 8.69
C ARG A 401 -15.14 3.68 8.99
N ILE A 402 -15.65 2.83 8.11
CA ILE A 402 -15.47 1.37 8.22
C ILE A 402 -13.98 1.04 8.14
N GLY A 403 -13.27 1.62 7.18
CA GLY A 403 -11.84 1.42 6.99
C GLY A 403 -11.02 1.78 8.23
N ALA A 404 -11.22 2.98 8.78
CA ALA A 404 -10.53 3.46 9.96
C ALA A 404 -10.83 2.59 11.20
N ALA A 405 -12.09 2.22 11.43
CA ALA A 405 -12.47 1.33 12.53
C ALA A 405 -11.89 -0.09 12.35
N ALA A 406 -11.84 -0.61 11.13
CA ALA A 406 -11.22 -1.89 10.81
C ALA A 406 -9.70 -1.87 11.00
N TRP A 407 -9.01 -0.80 10.58
CA TRP A 407 -7.58 -0.57 10.86
C TRP A 407 -7.31 -0.55 12.37
N ALA A 408 -8.13 0.16 13.13
CA ALA A 408 -8.03 0.23 14.58
C ALA A 408 -8.27 -1.12 15.27
N LEU A 409 -9.19 -1.95 14.75
CA LEU A 409 -9.46 -3.29 15.33
C LEU A 409 -8.45 -4.35 14.88
N GLY A 410 -7.75 -4.16 13.76
CA GLY A 410 -6.82 -5.14 13.19
C GLY A 410 -7.36 -5.96 12.00
N LEU A 411 -8.52 -5.62 11.46
CA LEU A 411 -9.18 -6.31 10.33
C LEU A 411 -8.64 -5.83 8.97
N GLY A 412 -7.42 -6.25 8.62
CA GLY A 412 -6.70 -5.72 7.46
C GLY A 412 -7.41 -5.88 6.11
N HIS A 413 -8.09 -7.01 5.85
CA HIS A 413 -8.81 -7.21 4.57
C HIS A 413 -10.04 -6.33 4.46
N VAL A 414 -10.81 -6.22 5.54
CA VAL A 414 -11.97 -5.30 5.62
C VAL A 414 -11.49 -3.86 5.40
N ALA A 415 -10.41 -3.47 6.07
CA ALA A 415 -9.87 -2.13 6.00
C ALA A 415 -9.40 -1.76 4.59
N LEU A 416 -8.67 -2.64 3.92
CA LEU A 416 -8.21 -2.44 2.53
C LEU A 416 -9.36 -2.30 1.54
N LEU A 417 -10.40 -3.13 1.66
CA LEU A 417 -11.57 -3.04 0.77
C LEU A 417 -12.39 -1.78 1.02
N ALA A 418 -12.59 -1.41 2.29
CA ALA A 418 -13.31 -0.20 2.66
C ALA A 418 -12.58 1.07 2.16
N ASP A 419 -11.26 1.15 2.33
CA ASP A 419 -10.45 2.25 1.80
C ASP A 419 -10.50 2.32 0.27
N ALA A 420 -10.40 1.18 -0.42
CA ALA A 420 -10.52 1.11 -1.88
C ALA A 420 -11.92 1.54 -2.38
N LEU A 421 -12.98 1.16 -1.65
CA LEU A 421 -14.35 1.56 -1.94
C LEU A 421 -14.56 3.06 -1.72
N GLY A 422 -14.03 3.61 -0.62
CA GLY A 422 -14.07 5.05 -0.36
C GLY A 422 -13.39 5.85 -1.47
N LEU A 423 -12.25 5.36 -1.97
CA LEU A 423 -11.56 5.94 -3.10
C LEU A 423 -12.43 5.91 -4.37
N ALA A 424 -13.09 4.80 -4.66
CA ALA A 424 -13.96 4.68 -5.82
C ALA A 424 -15.14 5.69 -5.77
N TRP A 425 -15.71 5.91 -4.59
CA TRP A 425 -16.75 6.92 -4.40
C TRP A 425 -16.25 8.35 -4.52
N ARG A 426 -15.05 8.67 -4.00
CA ARG A 426 -14.42 9.98 -4.21
C ARG A 426 -14.12 10.24 -5.68
N ARG A 427 -13.61 9.24 -6.40
CA ARG A 427 -13.42 9.28 -7.85
C ARG A 427 -14.73 9.59 -8.58
N ALA A 428 -15.84 8.96 -8.18
CA ALA A 428 -17.16 9.23 -8.75
C ALA A 428 -17.61 10.68 -8.48
N ALA A 429 -17.40 11.21 -7.26
CA ALA A 429 -17.72 12.58 -6.90
C ALA A 429 -16.91 13.63 -7.70
N HIS A 430 -15.62 13.39 -7.85
CA HIS A 430 -14.72 14.31 -8.55
C HIS A 430 -14.95 14.31 -10.07
N ALA A 431 -15.38 13.16 -10.63
CA ALA A 431 -15.72 13.04 -12.04
C ALA A 431 -17.02 13.79 -12.43
N THR A 432 -17.93 14.06 -11.49
CA THR A 432 -19.12 14.90 -11.74
C THR A 432 -18.84 16.38 -11.49
N SER A 433 -17.91 16.70 -10.58
CA SER A 433 -17.56 18.08 -10.20
C SER A 433 -16.63 18.80 -11.17
N THR A 434 -16.02 18.08 -12.13
CA THR A 434 -15.00 18.62 -13.04
C THR A 434 -15.46 18.64 -14.52
N PRO A 435 -16.58 19.32 -14.87
CA PRO A 435 -17.07 19.36 -16.25
C PRO A 435 -16.18 20.20 -17.20
N ALA A 436 -15.50 21.24 -16.69
CA ALA A 436 -14.72 22.17 -17.52
C ALA A 436 -13.46 21.58 -18.17
N ALA A 437 -12.98 20.43 -17.70
CA ALA A 437 -11.87 19.70 -18.32
C ALA A 437 -12.29 18.86 -19.54
N ARG A 438 -13.59 18.56 -19.70
CA ARG A 438 -14.08 17.72 -20.81
C ARG A 438 -14.02 18.45 -22.16
N ASP A 439 -14.31 19.74 -22.17
CA ASP A 439 -14.44 20.51 -23.42
C ASP A 439 -13.13 21.14 -23.90
N ALA A 440 -12.15 21.36 -23.01
CA ALA A 440 -10.86 21.97 -23.35
C ALA A 440 -9.76 20.97 -23.73
N TYR A 441 -9.87 19.71 -23.29
CA TYR A 441 -8.77 18.71 -23.38
C TYR A 441 -9.00 17.55 -24.34
N GLY A 442 -10.06 17.57 -25.14
CA GLY A 442 -10.33 16.54 -26.16
C GLY A 442 -10.44 15.13 -25.57
N ALA A 443 -11.62 14.77 -25.05
CA ALA A 443 -12.12 13.41 -24.76
C ALA A 443 -11.27 12.39 -23.96
N SER A 444 -9.97 12.59 -23.72
CA SER A 444 -9.14 11.69 -22.92
C SER A 444 -9.06 12.25 -21.49
N THR A 445 -10.12 12.02 -20.72
CA THR A 445 -10.02 12.16 -19.27
C THR A 445 -8.97 11.17 -18.78
N ALA A 446 -7.88 11.65 -18.16
CA ALA A 446 -6.87 10.75 -17.58
C ALA A 446 -7.41 9.96 -16.38
N ASN A 447 -8.48 10.45 -15.72
CA ASN A 447 -9.11 9.83 -14.55
C ASN A 447 -10.66 9.75 -14.66
N PRO A 448 -11.21 8.89 -15.54
CA PRO A 448 -12.65 8.64 -15.71
C PRO A 448 -13.27 7.83 -14.57
N ALA A 449 -14.49 8.18 -14.13
CA ALA A 449 -15.15 7.54 -12.98
C ALA A 449 -15.11 6.00 -13.05
N PRO A 450 -14.90 5.30 -11.91
CA PRO A 450 -15.00 3.84 -11.87
C PRO A 450 -16.41 3.39 -12.26
N SER A 451 -16.51 2.17 -12.82
CA SER A 451 -17.79 1.63 -13.26
C SER A 451 -18.74 1.39 -12.08
N VAL A 452 -20.05 1.55 -12.33
CA VAL A 452 -21.07 1.37 -11.30
C VAL A 452 -21.09 -0.08 -10.81
N GLU A 453 -20.90 -1.05 -11.71
CA GLU A 453 -20.89 -2.48 -11.33
C GLU A 453 -19.70 -2.80 -10.41
N ALA A 454 -18.54 -2.17 -10.61
CA ALA A 454 -17.38 -2.37 -9.75
C ALA A 454 -17.63 -1.84 -8.33
N ILE A 455 -18.29 -0.67 -8.20
CA ILE A 455 -18.68 -0.10 -6.91
C ILE A 455 -19.71 -1.00 -6.21
N GLU A 456 -20.73 -1.48 -6.93
CA GLU A 456 -21.76 -2.36 -6.38
C GLU A 456 -21.19 -3.70 -5.91
N TYR A 457 -20.36 -4.34 -6.73
CA TYR A 457 -19.71 -5.60 -6.39
C TYR A 457 -18.81 -5.47 -5.16
N ALA A 458 -18.04 -4.38 -5.07
CA ALA A 458 -17.19 -4.11 -3.92
C ALA A 458 -18.03 -3.82 -2.65
N ASN A 459 -19.13 -3.07 -2.77
CA ASN A 459 -20.03 -2.79 -1.65
C ASN A 459 -20.71 -4.07 -1.12
N GLU A 460 -21.18 -4.95 -2.01
CA GLU A 460 -21.77 -6.22 -1.62
C GLU A 460 -20.72 -7.17 -1.01
N SER A 461 -19.52 -7.19 -1.57
CA SER A 461 -18.38 -7.94 -0.99
C SER A 461 -18.08 -7.44 0.43
N LEU A 462 -17.99 -6.13 0.64
CA LEU A 462 -17.74 -5.54 1.95
C LEU A 462 -18.87 -5.89 2.93
N ARG A 463 -20.14 -5.80 2.52
CA ARG A 463 -21.30 -6.21 3.32
C ARG A 463 -21.20 -7.68 3.74
N ALA A 464 -20.90 -8.58 2.80
CA ALA A 464 -20.77 -10.00 3.08
C ALA A 464 -19.59 -10.30 4.04
N MET A 465 -18.48 -9.57 3.92
CA MET A 465 -17.36 -9.66 4.86
C MET A 465 -17.78 -9.25 6.27
N LEU A 466 -18.47 -8.12 6.41
CA LEU A 466 -18.92 -7.62 7.71
C LEU A 466 -19.93 -8.56 8.36
N HIS A 467 -20.82 -9.20 7.61
CA HIS A 467 -21.72 -10.23 8.15
C HIS A 467 -20.97 -11.46 8.68
N LYS A 468 -19.91 -11.90 7.99
CA LYS A 468 -19.05 -13.00 8.50
C LYS A 468 -18.34 -12.60 9.78
N VAL A 469 -17.75 -11.40 9.80
CA VAL A 469 -17.08 -10.87 10.99
C VAL A 469 -18.08 -10.78 12.15
N ALA A 470 -19.28 -10.22 11.94
CA ALA A 470 -20.35 -10.11 12.93
C ALA A 470 -20.76 -11.48 13.52
N ALA A 471 -20.72 -12.54 12.71
CA ALA A 471 -20.97 -13.91 13.12
C ALA A 471 -19.79 -14.57 13.87
N GLY A 472 -18.70 -13.83 14.15
CA GLY A 472 -17.50 -14.35 14.78
C GLY A 472 -16.62 -15.20 13.85
N VAL A 473 -16.82 -15.11 12.52
CA VAL A 473 -16.04 -15.85 11.53
C VAL A 473 -14.84 -15.00 11.09
N ALA A 474 -13.74 -15.66 10.76
CA ALA A 474 -12.57 -15.03 10.16
C ALA A 474 -12.95 -14.18 8.95
N GLN A 475 -12.33 -13.00 8.82
CA GLN A 475 -12.48 -12.17 7.63
C GLN A 475 -11.98 -12.95 6.39
N PRO A 476 -12.71 -12.94 5.26
CA PRO A 476 -12.23 -13.56 4.04
C PRO A 476 -11.16 -12.69 3.35
N ASP A 477 -10.41 -13.27 2.43
CA ASP A 477 -9.42 -12.55 1.63
C ASP A 477 -10.11 -11.55 0.69
N ALA A 478 -9.79 -10.26 0.86
CA ALA A 478 -10.32 -9.17 0.02
C ALA A 478 -9.44 -8.85 -1.19
N THR A 479 -8.22 -9.41 -1.27
CA THR A 479 -7.24 -9.15 -2.34
C THR A 479 -7.83 -9.21 -3.76
N PRO A 480 -8.63 -10.24 -4.15
CA PRO A 480 -9.19 -10.28 -5.50
C PRO A 480 -10.17 -9.14 -5.78
N THR A 481 -11.04 -8.80 -4.82
CA THR A 481 -12.02 -7.71 -4.94
C THR A 481 -11.32 -6.35 -5.00
N VAL A 482 -10.33 -6.13 -4.14
CA VAL A 482 -9.52 -4.90 -4.13
C VAL A 482 -8.78 -4.73 -5.45
N ARG A 483 -8.22 -5.81 -6.02
CA ARG A 483 -7.55 -5.77 -7.32
C ARG A 483 -8.53 -5.45 -8.46
N ALA A 484 -9.71 -6.06 -8.46
CA ALA A 484 -10.74 -5.78 -9.45
C ALA A 484 -11.22 -4.32 -9.39
N LEU A 485 -11.49 -3.81 -8.19
CA LEU A 485 -11.86 -2.42 -7.99
C LEU A 485 -10.72 -1.46 -8.35
N GLY A 486 -9.47 -1.81 -7.99
CA GLY A 486 -8.28 -1.05 -8.36
C GLY A 486 -8.08 -0.96 -9.87
N ALA A 487 -8.35 -2.03 -10.61
CA ALA A 487 -8.36 -2.01 -12.07
C ALA A 487 -9.45 -1.08 -12.61
N ALA A 488 -10.66 -1.11 -12.05
CA ALA A 488 -11.74 -0.20 -12.43
C ALA A 488 -11.41 1.28 -12.12
N ILE A 489 -10.71 1.55 -11.01
CA ILE A 489 -10.19 2.87 -10.66
C ILE A 489 -9.14 3.29 -11.69
N ALA A 490 -8.19 2.44 -12.06
CA ALA A 490 -7.16 2.80 -13.03
C ALA A 490 -7.68 2.96 -14.47
N SER A 491 -8.73 2.22 -14.87
CA SER A 491 -9.08 1.98 -16.28
C SER A 491 -10.32 2.71 -16.78
N GLY A 492 -10.90 3.65 -16.02
CA GLY A 492 -12.29 4.08 -16.24
C GLY A 492 -12.67 4.26 -17.73
N ALA A 493 -13.67 3.50 -18.16
CA ALA A 493 -14.26 3.53 -19.50
C ALA A 493 -13.27 3.65 -20.70
N GLY A 494 -12.26 2.76 -20.78
CA GLY A 494 -11.33 2.70 -21.91
C GLY A 494 -11.09 1.31 -22.53
N SER A 495 -11.84 0.27 -22.15
CA SER A 495 -11.66 -1.08 -22.70
C SER A 495 -13.00 -1.79 -22.94
N HIS A 496 -13.82 -1.24 -23.83
CA HIS A 496 -14.82 -2.02 -24.57
C HIS A 496 -14.42 -2.01 -26.04
N SER A 497 -13.39 -2.79 -26.36
CA SER A 497 -13.06 -3.22 -27.72
C SER A 497 -12.30 -4.55 -27.63
N SER A 498 -12.84 -5.55 -28.33
CA SER A 498 -12.26 -6.86 -28.66
C SER A 498 -11.93 -7.83 -27.52
N ASN A 499 -12.96 -8.43 -26.92
CA ASN A 499 -12.89 -9.85 -26.52
C ASN A 499 -14.06 -10.59 -27.14
N ASN A 500 -14.01 -10.74 -28.47
CA ASN A 500 -14.87 -11.65 -29.20
C ASN A 500 -14.03 -12.30 -30.31
N ALA A 501 -13.03 -13.09 -29.91
CA ALA A 501 -12.31 -14.02 -30.79
C ALA A 501 -11.43 -14.97 -29.96
N SER A 502 -12.02 -16.02 -29.38
CA SER A 502 -11.39 -17.34 -29.24
C SER A 502 -12.34 -18.29 -28.52
N ASN A 503 -13.38 -18.73 -29.22
CA ASN A 503 -14.18 -19.87 -28.80
C ASN A 503 -14.15 -20.92 -29.92
N THR A 504 -12.96 -21.46 -30.18
CA THR A 504 -12.74 -22.65 -31.02
C THR A 504 -11.39 -23.29 -30.69
N ALA A 505 -11.38 -24.15 -29.67
CA ALA A 505 -10.54 -25.34 -29.53
C ALA A 505 -11.03 -26.02 -28.24
N GLY A 506 -11.74 -27.14 -28.30
CA GLY A 506 -11.21 -28.40 -28.79
C GLY A 506 -11.06 -29.32 -27.59
N SER A 507 -12.16 -29.98 -27.26
CA SER A 507 -12.23 -31.12 -26.34
C SER A 507 -11.19 -32.19 -26.66
N GLY A 508 -10.50 -32.74 -25.65
CA GLY A 508 -9.69 -33.94 -25.84
C GLY A 508 -8.69 -34.27 -24.73
N THR A 509 -9.20 -34.79 -23.62
CA THR A 509 -8.67 -35.94 -22.84
C THR A 509 -7.19 -36.35 -22.91
N SER A 510 -6.60 -36.41 -21.70
CA SER A 510 -5.97 -37.59 -21.07
C SER A 510 -4.43 -37.78 -21.07
N GLN A 511 -3.94 -37.82 -19.83
CA GLN A 511 -3.03 -38.81 -19.22
C GLN A 511 -1.51 -38.78 -19.46
N ASN A 512 -0.83 -38.79 -18.31
CA ASN A 512 0.59 -39.05 -18.04
C ASN A 512 1.11 -40.36 -18.64
N ALA A 513 2.37 -40.37 -19.09
CA ALA A 513 3.45 -41.23 -18.53
C ALA A 513 4.78 -41.06 -19.29
N ALA A 514 5.84 -40.80 -18.52
CA ALA A 514 7.17 -41.41 -18.51
C ALA A 514 7.97 -41.70 -19.81
N GLU A 515 9.21 -41.20 -19.77
CA GLU A 515 10.47 -41.95 -19.95
C GLU A 515 11.09 -42.23 -21.34
N THR A 516 12.29 -41.65 -21.47
CA THR A 516 13.57 -42.18 -21.99
C THR A 516 13.87 -42.37 -23.49
N THR A 517 15.08 -41.88 -23.79
CA THR A 517 16.12 -42.37 -24.74
C THR A 517 15.92 -42.20 -26.26
N GLY A 518 16.81 -41.39 -26.84
CA GLY A 518 17.94 -41.94 -27.59
C GLY A 518 17.78 -42.16 -29.10
N SER A 519 18.51 -41.31 -29.84
CA SER A 519 19.34 -41.68 -31.01
C SER A 519 18.70 -42.00 -32.37
N SER A 520 19.15 -41.22 -33.35
CA SER A 520 19.56 -41.60 -34.72
C SER A 520 18.52 -41.90 -35.82
N ALA A 521 18.54 -41.00 -36.79
CA ALA A 521 18.75 -41.22 -38.23
C ALA A 521 17.68 -41.90 -39.13
N ALA A 522 17.58 -41.27 -40.30
CA ALA A 522 17.34 -41.85 -41.63
C ALA A 522 15.88 -42.29 -41.96
N VAL A 523 15.14 -41.58 -42.82
CA VAL A 523 15.20 -41.55 -44.31
C VAL A 523 14.14 -42.47 -44.93
N VAL A 524 13.42 -41.90 -45.91
CA VAL A 524 12.71 -42.54 -47.04
C VAL A 524 11.26 -43.04 -46.83
N SER A 525 10.34 -42.31 -47.47
CA SER A 525 9.02 -42.75 -47.97
C SER A 525 9.18 -43.88 -49.00
N PRO A 526 8.14 -44.64 -49.39
CA PRO A 526 7.24 -44.12 -50.43
C PRO A 526 5.80 -44.69 -50.39
N ASP A 527 4.93 -44.10 -51.24
CA ASP A 527 3.95 -44.73 -52.14
C ASP A 527 2.98 -45.82 -51.58
N ALA A 528 1.71 -45.94 -51.96
CA ALA A 528 0.92 -45.35 -53.03
C ALA A 528 -0.49 -45.97 -53.00
N VAL A 529 -1.44 -45.30 -53.69
CA VAL A 529 -2.47 -45.90 -54.56
C VAL A 529 -3.76 -46.49 -53.95
N SER A 530 -4.86 -45.82 -54.34
CA SER A 530 -6.13 -46.36 -54.88
C SER A 530 -7.06 -47.09 -53.88
N SER A 531 -8.39 -47.00 -53.92
CA SER A 531 -9.33 -46.79 -55.03
C SER A 531 -10.70 -46.47 -54.40
N ALA A 532 -11.48 -45.59 -55.03
CA ALA A 532 -12.95 -45.57 -54.92
C ALA A 532 -13.52 -46.83 -55.64
N PRO A 533 -14.85 -47.17 -55.66
CA PRO A 533 -15.98 -46.24 -55.75
C PRO A 533 -17.34 -46.70 -55.12
N GLY A 534 -18.34 -45.79 -55.17
CA GLY A 534 -19.67 -46.15 -55.72
C GLY A 534 -20.87 -46.24 -54.77
N GLY A 535 -22.00 -45.66 -55.23
CA GLY A 535 -23.38 -46.03 -54.87
C GLY A 535 -24.03 -45.15 -53.79
N VAL A 536 -24.83 -44.11 -54.07
CA VAL A 536 -26.15 -44.01 -54.74
C VAL A 536 -27.31 -44.47 -53.84
N ASP A 537 -28.23 -43.52 -53.59
CA ASP A 537 -29.67 -43.63 -53.23
C ASP A 537 -30.05 -44.34 -51.90
N ALA A 538 -31.16 -44.06 -51.22
CA ALA A 538 -32.17 -43.02 -51.18
C ALA A 538 -33.08 -43.36 -49.96
N GLU A 539 -33.80 -42.36 -49.46
CA GLU A 539 -35.11 -42.44 -48.77
C GLU A 539 -35.32 -43.29 -47.48
N LEU A 540 -35.65 -42.54 -46.41
CA LEU A 540 -36.71 -42.72 -45.38
C LEU A 540 -37.82 -43.75 -45.73
N PRO A 541 -38.53 -44.39 -44.75
CA PRO A 541 -39.26 -43.66 -43.70
C PRO A 541 -39.52 -44.37 -42.35
N ARG A 542 -39.68 -43.58 -41.27
CA ARG A 542 -40.92 -43.38 -40.49
C ARG A 542 -40.64 -42.67 -39.17
#